data_AF-A0A9D7V3I2-F1
#
_entry.id   AF-A0A9D7V3I2-F1
#
_cell.length_a   1.000
_cell.length_b   1.000
_cell.length_c   1.000
_cell.angle_alpha   90.00
_cell.angle_beta   90.00
_cell.angle_gamma   90.00
#
_symmetry.space_group_name_H-M   'P 1'
#
loop_
_entity.id
_entity.type
_entity.pdbx_description
1 polymer ?
#
loop_
_entity_poly.entity_id
_entity_poly.type
_entity_poly.pdbx_seq_one_letter_code
_entity_poly.pdbx_strand_id
1 'polypeptide(L)'
;MVGIGFDTLAELLKGLYIYVKCRLNSDTINHSGQMPELPEVETVVRGVRPNLEGRTITDVWLDWPRGLVGPAPEVFVERLKGQRVQSIARRAKYIVIRLDADYLLIHLKMTGRLYVVPDDFKEHADQWVHFKFQLDNAHQLRFSDSRKFGRVYLIENVEEVTGALGPEPLSDEFTLDIFRARLSKRKGTIKPLLLNQAFVAGVGNIYADESLHIAHILPTRKAESLTPSEVEALWQAIRQALARGLEREGASVNWYRKPDGSKGSAQESLFVYGQTGQVCRTCQQAVIEKIVVGQRGTHFCPNCQK
;
A
#
# COMPACT_ATOMS: atom_id res chain seq x y z
N MET A 1 10.32 42.92 -31.34
CA MET A 1 10.31 41.47 -31.65
C MET A 1 10.73 40.74 -30.39
N VAL A 2 9.77 40.10 -29.72
CA VAL A 2 9.93 39.50 -28.39
C VAL A 2 10.46 38.07 -28.57
N GLY A 3 11.60 37.77 -27.97
CA GLY A 3 12.20 36.44 -27.97
C GLY A 3 11.46 35.51 -26.99
N ILE A 4 11.04 34.35 -27.48
CA ILE A 4 10.39 33.30 -26.71
C ILE A 4 11.49 32.34 -26.25
N GLY A 5 11.62 32.16 -24.94
CA GLY A 5 12.68 31.35 -24.31
C GLY A 5 12.56 29.86 -24.59
N PHE A 6 13.72 29.21 -24.75
CA PHE A 6 13.90 27.79 -25.06
C PHE A 6 13.49 26.82 -23.93
N ASP A 7 13.10 27.31 -22.74
CA ASP A 7 12.80 26.47 -21.58
C ASP A 7 11.42 25.79 -21.61
N THR A 8 10.49 26.26 -22.45
CA THR A 8 9.12 25.70 -22.54
C THR A 8 9.03 24.43 -23.39
N LEU A 9 9.99 24.19 -24.29
CA LEU A 9 9.99 23.01 -25.16
C LEU A 9 10.43 21.73 -24.42
N ALA A 10 11.29 21.86 -23.41
CA ALA A 10 11.79 20.73 -22.63
C ALA A 10 10.75 20.16 -21.64
N GLU A 11 9.82 20.99 -21.14
CA GLU A 11 8.70 20.52 -20.31
C GLU A 11 7.60 19.86 -21.14
N LEU A 12 7.30 20.38 -22.33
CA LEU A 12 6.36 19.75 -23.27
C LEU A 12 6.85 18.39 -23.78
N LEU A 13 8.17 18.21 -23.95
CA LEU A 13 8.77 16.93 -24.35
C LEU A 13 8.76 15.88 -23.23
N LYS A 14 8.78 16.28 -21.94
CA LYS A 14 8.60 15.35 -20.82
C LYS A 14 7.16 14.84 -20.72
N GLY A 15 6.17 15.66 -21.07
CA GLY A 15 4.76 15.24 -21.14
C GLY A 15 4.45 14.31 -22.32
N LEU A 16 5.14 14.47 -23.45
CA LEU A 16 4.90 13.67 -24.66
C LEU A 16 5.58 12.30 -24.64
N TYR A 17 6.71 12.15 -23.92
CA TYR A 17 7.44 10.87 -23.82
C TYR A 17 6.69 9.80 -23.00
N ILE A 18 5.67 10.20 -22.24
CA ILE A 18 4.78 9.32 -21.46
C ILE A 18 3.75 8.61 -22.38
N TYR A 19 3.52 9.10 -23.60
CA TYR A 19 2.34 8.76 -24.39
C TYR A 19 2.45 7.49 -25.26
N VAL A 20 3.62 6.86 -25.42
CA VAL A 20 3.82 5.85 -26.50
C VAL A 20 4.03 4.39 -26.03
N LYS A 21 4.16 4.08 -24.74
CA LYS A 21 4.48 2.70 -24.31
C LYS A 21 3.39 1.90 -23.57
N CYS A 22 2.14 2.35 -23.60
CA CYS A 22 1.03 1.65 -22.94
C CYS A 22 0.18 0.77 -23.88
N ARG A 23 0.83 0.06 -24.82
CA ARG A 23 0.24 -1.08 -25.52
C ARG A 23 1.16 -2.28 -25.34
N LEU A 24 0.55 -3.45 -25.15
CA LEU A 24 1.15 -4.78 -24.97
C LEU A 24 1.43 -5.14 -23.50
N ASN A 25 0.46 -5.80 -22.86
CA ASN A 25 0.60 -7.21 -22.47
C ASN A 25 -0.72 -7.71 -21.87
N SER A 26 -1.36 -8.62 -22.61
CA SER A 26 -2.48 -9.43 -22.17
C SER A 26 -1.94 -10.79 -21.71
N ASP A 27 -1.54 -10.89 -20.45
CA ASP A 27 -1.19 -12.16 -19.83
C ASP A 27 -2.27 -12.54 -18.80
N THR A 28 -2.69 -13.80 -18.87
CA THR A 28 -3.70 -14.43 -18.02
C THR A 28 -3.27 -14.40 -16.54
N ILE A 29 -3.92 -13.55 -15.74
CA ILE A 29 -3.55 -13.30 -14.34
C ILE A 29 -4.13 -14.41 -13.44
N ASN A 30 -3.24 -15.20 -12.85
CA ASN A 30 -3.58 -16.17 -11.81
C ASN A 30 -4.09 -15.42 -10.54
N HIS A 31 -5.27 -15.78 -10.05
CA HIS A 31 -6.08 -14.97 -9.11
C HIS A 31 -5.61 -14.84 -7.65
N SER A 32 -4.34 -15.12 -7.32
CA SER A 32 -3.81 -14.77 -5.99
C SER A 32 -3.39 -13.30 -5.94
N GLY A 33 -4.32 -12.40 -6.24
CA GLY A 33 -4.10 -10.95 -6.11
C GLY A 33 -3.69 -10.63 -4.69
N GLN A 34 -2.64 -9.84 -4.51
CA GLN A 34 -2.16 -9.41 -3.20
C GLN A 34 -2.62 -8.00 -2.88
N MET A 35 -2.85 -7.76 -1.59
CA MET A 35 -3.27 -6.47 -1.04
C MET A 35 -2.07 -5.52 -1.06
N PRO A 36 -2.15 -4.30 -1.61
CA PRO A 36 -1.28 -3.19 -1.24
C PRO A 36 -0.96 -3.21 0.26
N GLU A 37 0.33 -3.25 0.57
CA GLU A 37 0.85 -3.24 1.93
C GLU A 37 1.38 -1.83 2.23
N LEU A 38 2.10 -1.65 3.33
CA LEU A 38 2.58 -0.33 3.75
C LEU A 38 3.33 0.42 2.63
N PRO A 39 4.31 -0.19 1.92
CA PRO A 39 5.09 0.55 0.93
C PRO A 39 4.28 1.05 -0.27
N GLU A 40 3.34 0.23 -0.75
CA GLU A 40 2.47 0.61 -1.87
C GLU A 40 1.53 1.76 -1.46
N VAL A 41 0.94 1.70 -0.25
CA VAL A 41 0.05 2.75 0.23
C VAL A 41 0.81 4.06 0.46
N GLU A 42 2.03 4.00 1.01
CA GLU A 42 2.88 5.19 1.20
C GLU A 42 3.26 5.81 -0.15
N THR A 43 3.59 4.98 -1.14
CA THR A 43 3.88 5.45 -2.50
C THR A 43 2.68 6.17 -3.11
N VAL A 44 1.46 5.63 -2.92
CA VAL A 44 0.24 6.30 -3.37
C VAL A 44 0.06 7.64 -2.68
N VAL A 45 0.20 7.70 -1.34
CA VAL A 45 0.11 8.95 -0.57
C VAL A 45 1.09 10.00 -1.11
N ARG A 46 2.37 9.63 -1.29
CA ARG A 46 3.39 10.53 -1.83
C ARG A 46 3.07 11.03 -3.23
N GLY A 47 2.52 10.17 -4.08
CA GLY A 47 2.19 10.53 -5.47
C GLY A 47 0.94 11.40 -5.61
N VAL A 48 -0.07 11.23 -4.75
CA VAL A 48 -1.30 12.07 -4.81
C VAL A 48 -1.14 13.39 -4.06
N ARG A 49 -0.30 13.44 -3.02
CA ARG A 49 -0.12 14.59 -2.14
C ARG A 49 0.04 15.94 -2.87
N PRO A 50 0.95 16.10 -3.84
CA PRO A 50 1.23 17.40 -4.45
C PRO A 50 0.03 18.01 -5.18
N ASN A 51 -0.88 17.16 -5.67
CA ASN A 51 -2.04 17.59 -6.44
C ASN A 51 -3.34 17.62 -5.60
N LEU A 52 -3.29 17.19 -4.33
CA LEU A 52 -4.46 17.06 -3.47
C LEU A 52 -4.42 17.98 -2.25
N GLU A 53 -3.27 18.11 -1.58
CA GLU A 53 -3.17 18.97 -0.39
C GLU A 53 -3.47 20.43 -0.73
N GLY A 54 -4.26 21.08 0.13
CA GLY A 54 -4.69 22.45 -0.03
C GLY A 54 -5.86 22.66 -1.00
N ARG A 55 -6.33 21.62 -1.71
CA ARG A 55 -7.49 21.68 -2.61
C ARG A 55 -8.81 21.56 -1.88
N THR A 56 -9.84 22.22 -2.38
CA THR A 56 -11.22 22.09 -1.88
C THR A 56 -12.00 21.09 -2.69
N ILE A 57 -12.75 20.21 -2.02
CA ILE A 57 -13.69 19.27 -2.65
C ILE A 57 -14.96 20.05 -3.01
N THR A 58 -15.29 20.16 -4.29
CA THR A 58 -16.43 20.96 -4.77
C THR A 58 -17.67 20.11 -5.05
N ASP A 59 -17.49 18.82 -5.33
CA ASP A 59 -18.57 17.86 -5.54
C ASP A 59 -18.07 16.43 -5.35
N VAL A 60 -18.99 15.49 -5.13
CA VAL A 60 -18.66 14.07 -4.96
C VAL A 60 -19.65 13.20 -5.71
N TRP A 61 -19.14 12.28 -6.52
CA TRP A 61 -19.93 11.26 -7.19
C TRP A 61 -19.54 9.86 -6.71
N LEU A 62 -20.54 8.99 -6.53
CA LEU A 62 -20.35 7.59 -6.22
C LEU A 62 -21.45 6.72 -6.83
N ASP A 63 -21.10 5.50 -7.27
CA ASP A 63 -22.06 4.50 -7.80
C ASP A 63 -22.11 3.22 -6.96
N TRP A 64 -21.31 3.15 -5.89
CA TRP A 64 -21.17 1.96 -5.08
C TRP A 64 -21.25 2.27 -3.57
N PRO A 65 -22.47 2.51 -3.04
CA PRO A 65 -22.68 2.82 -1.62
C PRO A 65 -22.14 1.78 -0.64
N ARG A 66 -22.07 0.49 -1.03
CA ARG A 66 -21.52 -0.58 -0.16
C ARG A 66 -20.01 -0.44 0.10
N GLY A 67 -19.31 0.39 -0.69
CA GLY A 67 -17.91 0.74 -0.45
C GLY A 67 -17.73 1.85 0.60
N LEU A 68 -18.79 2.61 0.88
CA LEU A 68 -18.80 3.68 1.87
C LEU A 68 -19.05 3.11 3.28
N VAL A 69 -18.29 3.59 4.25
CA VAL A 69 -18.44 3.30 5.67
C VAL A 69 -18.56 4.63 6.41
N GLY A 70 -19.68 4.84 7.09
CA GLY A 70 -20.00 6.10 7.74
C GLY A 70 -21.43 6.53 7.41
N PRO A 71 -21.69 7.82 7.16
CA PRO A 71 -23.04 8.30 6.92
C PRO A 71 -23.64 7.78 5.60
N ALA A 72 -24.96 7.96 5.44
CA ALA A 72 -25.65 7.68 4.18
C ALA A 72 -25.02 8.48 3.01
N PRO A 73 -25.06 7.98 1.75
CA PRO A 73 -24.42 8.62 0.59
C PRO A 73 -24.74 10.11 0.43
N GLU A 74 -26.00 10.51 0.65
CA GLU A 74 -26.44 11.89 0.51
C GLU A 74 -25.78 12.78 1.57
N VAL A 75 -25.75 12.31 2.81
CA VAL A 75 -25.09 13.01 3.93
C VAL A 75 -23.57 13.03 3.72
N PHE A 76 -22.98 11.97 3.17
CA PHE A 76 -21.56 11.90 2.84
C PHE A 76 -21.16 12.95 1.80
N VAL A 77 -21.94 13.10 0.73
CA VAL A 77 -21.69 14.13 -0.30
C VAL A 77 -21.83 15.53 0.29
N GLU A 78 -22.91 15.81 1.01
CA GLU A 78 -23.15 17.12 1.62
C GLU A 78 -22.07 17.50 2.64
N ARG A 79 -21.61 16.55 3.47
CA ARG A 79 -20.53 16.81 4.43
C ARG A 79 -19.22 17.15 3.74
N LEU A 80 -18.84 16.42 2.69
CA LEU A 80 -17.55 16.62 2.02
C LEU A 80 -17.50 17.90 1.19
N LYS A 81 -18.64 18.34 0.65
CA LYS A 81 -18.71 19.49 -0.24
C LYS A 81 -18.26 20.77 0.48
N GLY A 82 -17.31 21.47 -0.12
CA GLY A 82 -16.71 22.69 0.39
C GLY A 82 -15.58 22.49 1.40
N GLN A 83 -15.30 21.25 1.85
CA GLN A 83 -14.17 21.01 2.74
C GLN A 83 -12.84 21.04 1.98
N ARG A 84 -11.84 21.67 2.60
CA ARG A 84 -10.47 21.72 2.12
C ARG A 84 -9.66 20.55 2.65
N VAL A 85 -8.84 19.96 1.78
CA VAL A 85 -7.84 18.97 2.17
C VAL A 85 -6.69 19.66 2.90
N GLN A 86 -6.56 19.40 4.19
CA GLN A 86 -5.53 19.97 5.05
C GLN A 86 -4.21 19.21 4.94
N SER A 87 -4.27 17.88 4.92
CA SER A 87 -3.09 17.03 4.81
C SER A 87 -3.45 15.63 4.36
N ILE A 88 -2.50 14.92 3.75
CA ILE A 88 -2.60 13.49 3.47
C ILE A 88 -1.42 12.72 4.06
N ALA A 89 -1.77 11.71 4.85
CA ALA A 89 -0.84 10.81 5.50
C ALA A 89 -1.24 9.35 5.27
N ARG A 90 -0.44 8.45 5.79
CA ARG A 90 -0.72 7.02 5.85
C ARG A 90 -0.76 6.57 7.29
N ARG A 91 -1.73 5.73 7.62
CA ARG A 91 -1.72 4.92 8.85
C ARG A 91 -1.93 3.46 8.48
N ALA A 92 -0.98 2.59 8.81
CA ALA A 92 -0.93 1.21 8.38
C ALA A 92 -1.08 1.09 6.86
N LYS A 93 -2.24 0.59 6.41
CA LYS A 93 -2.64 0.41 5.00
C LYS A 93 -3.83 1.31 4.62
N TYR A 94 -4.09 2.32 5.44
CA TYR A 94 -5.07 3.37 5.18
C TYR A 94 -4.36 4.62 4.68
N ILE A 95 -4.94 5.20 3.65
CA ILE A 95 -4.69 6.58 3.23
C ILE A 95 -5.60 7.45 4.11
N VAL A 96 -5.02 8.44 4.77
CA VAL A 96 -5.72 9.32 5.72
C VAL A 96 -5.67 10.73 5.15
N ILE A 97 -6.82 11.22 4.68
CA ILE A 97 -6.97 12.59 4.17
C ILE A 97 -7.68 13.38 5.27
N ARG A 98 -6.96 14.30 5.92
CA ARG A 98 -7.53 15.23 6.89
C ARG A 98 -8.18 16.38 6.13
N LEU A 99 -9.44 16.65 6.44
CA LEU A 99 -10.21 17.77 5.92
C LEU A 99 -10.37 18.85 7.00
N ASP A 100 -11.17 19.89 6.73
CA ASP A 100 -11.43 20.96 7.71
C ASP A 100 -12.11 20.45 8.98
N ALA A 101 -13.16 19.64 8.82
CA ALA A 101 -13.94 19.10 9.92
C ALA A 101 -13.81 17.57 10.05
N ASP A 102 -13.57 16.88 8.94
CA ASP A 102 -13.63 15.43 8.86
C ASP A 102 -12.30 14.77 8.51
N TYR A 103 -12.28 13.45 8.61
CA TYR A 103 -11.27 12.58 8.01
C TYR A 103 -11.91 11.70 6.94
N LEU A 104 -11.33 11.73 5.75
CA LEU A 104 -11.63 10.81 4.65
C LEU A 104 -10.54 9.73 4.62
N LEU A 105 -10.87 8.51 5.02
CA LEU A 105 -9.94 7.37 4.97
C LEU A 105 -10.24 6.48 3.77
N ILE A 106 -9.19 6.00 3.10
CA ILE A 106 -9.33 5.07 1.99
C ILE A 106 -8.44 3.85 2.25
N HIS A 107 -9.05 2.66 2.23
CA HIS A 107 -8.33 1.40 2.26
C HIS A 107 -8.40 0.75 0.86
N LEU A 108 -7.29 0.71 0.14
CA LEU A 108 -7.23 0.21 -1.25
C LEU A 108 -7.60 -1.28 -1.38
N LYS A 109 -7.34 -2.06 -0.33
CA LYS A 109 -7.51 -3.53 -0.33
C LYS A 109 -6.72 -4.11 -1.50
N MET A 110 -7.32 -4.90 -2.39
CA MET A 110 -6.59 -5.75 -3.32
C MET A 110 -6.33 -5.09 -4.67
N THR A 111 -7.31 -4.33 -5.17
CA THR A 111 -7.36 -3.80 -6.53
C THR A 111 -7.65 -2.31 -6.58
N GLY A 112 -7.78 -1.67 -5.40
CA GLY A 112 -7.98 -0.24 -5.28
C GLY A 112 -6.82 0.55 -5.87
N ARG A 113 -7.16 1.52 -6.71
CA ARG A 113 -6.25 2.53 -7.26
C ARG A 113 -6.79 3.91 -6.89
N LEU A 114 -5.91 4.77 -6.40
CA LEU A 114 -6.23 6.15 -6.06
C LEU A 114 -5.28 7.07 -6.82
N TYR A 115 -5.83 8.03 -7.54
CA TYR A 115 -5.07 8.94 -8.40
C TYR A 115 -5.80 10.28 -8.55
N VAL A 116 -5.03 11.35 -8.80
CA VAL A 116 -5.53 12.70 -9.06
C VAL A 116 -5.21 13.06 -10.50
N VAL A 117 -6.22 13.42 -11.28
CA VAL A 117 -6.08 13.66 -12.73
C VAL A 117 -6.99 14.80 -13.19
N PRO A 118 -6.68 15.47 -14.31
CA PRO A 118 -7.60 16.41 -14.96
C PRO A 118 -8.95 15.77 -15.30
N ASP A 119 -10.00 16.59 -15.36
CA ASP A 119 -11.38 16.11 -15.58
C ASP A 119 -11.55 15.31 -16.90
N ASP A 120 -10.86 15.72 -17.95
CA ASP A 120 -10.91 15.11 -19.29
C ASP A 120 -9.96 13.92 -19.48
N PHE A 121 -9.09 13.65 -18.50
CA PHE A 121 -8.12 12.56 -18.55
C PHE A 121 -8.84 11.20 -18.53
N LYS A 122 -8.37 10.29 -19.40
CA LYS A 122 -8.89 8.93 -19.53
C LYS A 122 -7.82 7.91 -19.19
N GLU A 123 -8.08 7.11 -18.18
CA GLU A 123 -7.24 6.01 -17.72
C GLU A 123 -7.98 4.68 -17.88
N HIS A 124 -7.27 3.59 -18.16
CA HIS A 124 -7.93 2.27 -18.28
C HIS A 124 -8.66 1.86 -16.99
N ALA A 125 -8.18 2.33 -15.83
CA ALA A 125 -8.83 2.12 -14.53
C ALA A 125 -10.18 2.85 -14.38
N ASP A 126 -10.52 3.81 -15.24
CA ASP A 126 -11.77 4.56 -15.15
C ASP A 126 -13.01 3.66 -15.27
N GLN A 127 -12.88 2.50 -15.92
CA GLN A 127 -13.97 1.50 -16.05
C GLN A 127 -14.41 0.90 -14.70
N TRP A 128 -13.61 1.08 -13.64
CA TRP A 128 -13.93 0.60 -12.29
C TRP A 128 -13.92 1.74 -11.25
N VAL A 129 -14.06 2.99 -11.69
CA VAL A 129 -14.19 4.13 -10.76
C VAL A 129 -15.53 4.09 -10.06
N HIS A 130 -15.48 4.10 -8.73
CA HIS A 130 -16.65 4.02 -7.87
C HIS A 130 -16.85 5.25 -6.99
N PHE A 131 -15.81 6.06 -6.82
CA PHE A 131 -15.87 7.35 -6.14
C PHE A 131 -15.04 8.36 -6.93
N LYS A 132 -15.60 9.55 -7.13
CA LYS A 132 -14.92 10.72 -7.69
C LYS A 132 -15.14 11.90 -6.75
N PHE A 133 -14.06 12.59 -6.40
CA PHE A 133 -14.12 13.83 -5.63
C PHE A 133 -13.62 14.94 -6.55
N GLN A 134 -14.54 15.80 -6.98
CA GLN A 134 -14.23 16.96 -7.81
C GLN A 134 -13.46 17.98 -6.96
N LEU A 135 -12.36 18.51 -7.51
CA LEU A 135 -11.53 19.51 -6.87
C LEU A 135 -11.75 20.89 -7.51
N ASP A 136 -11.33 21.93 -6.80
CA ASP A 136 -11.43 23.35 -7.19
C ASP A 136 -10.55 23.79 -8.38
N ASN A 137 -9.84 22.87 -9.03
CA ASN A 137 -8.86 23.17 -10.07
C ASN A 137 -9.02 22.31 -11.35
N ALA A 138 -10.26 21.92 -11.69
CA ALA A 138 -10.56 21.05 -12.84
C ALA A 138 -9.81 19.71 -12.83
N HIS A 139 -9.59 19.20 -11.61
CA HIS A 139 -9.06 17.86 -11.36
C HIS A 139 -10.03 17.06 -10.50
N GLN A 140 -9.87 15.75 -10.53
CA GLN A 140 -10.61 14.81 -9.71
C GLN A 140 -9.66 13.87 -8.98
N LEU A 141 -9.92 13.64 -7.70
CA LEU A 141 -9.45 12.44 -7.02
C LEU A 141 -10.38 11.28 -7.39
N ARG A 142 -9.84 10.22 -7.98
CA ARG A 142 -10.63 9.05 -8.41
C ARG A 142 -10.22 7.82 -7.64
N PHE A 143 -11.19 7.10 -7.09
CA PHE A 143 -10.99 5.78 -6.50
C PHE A 143 -11.62 4.70 -7.37
N SER A 144 -10.74 3.86 -7.94
CA SER A 144 -11.10 2.74 -8.82
C SER A 144 -10.84 1.41 -8.14
N ASP A 145 -11.78 0.47 -8.21
CA ASP A 145 -11.62 -0.85 -7.60
C ASP A 145 -12.42 -1.95 -8.31
N SER A 146 -11.75 -2.72 -9.17
CA SER A 146 -12.38 -3.77 -10.00
C SER A 146 -13.04 -4.90 -9.20
N ARG A 147 -12.59 -5.16 -7.96
CA ARG A 147 -13.15 -6.23 -7.10
C ARG A 147 -14.12 -5.71 -6.04
N LYS A 148 -14.33 -4.40 -5.93
CA LYS A 148 -15.24 -3.81 -4.94
C LYS A 148 -14.97 -4.28 -3.50
N PHE A 149 -13.69 -4.36 -3.13
CA PHE A 149 -13.25 -4.72 -1.79
C PHE A 149 -12.79 -3.52 -0.97
N GLY A 150 -12.27 -2.50 -1.65
CA GLY A 150 -11.85 -1.24 -1.08
C GLY A 150 -12.94 -0.56 -0.28
N ARG A 151 -12.53 0.32 0.62
CA ARG A 151 -13.45 1.03 1.51
C ARG A 151 -13.07 2.50 1.60
N VAL A 152 -14.09 3.35 1.60
CA VAL A 152 -14.00 4.79 1.81
C VAL A 152 -14.74 5.09 3.10
N TYR A 153 -14.10 5.79 4.03
CA TYR A 153 -14.66 6.13 5.33
C TYR A 153 -14.75 7.63 5.46
N LEU A 154 -15.85 8.14 6.03
CA LEU A 154 -15.96 9.52 6.48
C LEU A 154 -16.29 9.53 7.97
N ILE A 155 -15.35 10.04 8.76
CA ILE A 155 -15.37 10.00 10.23
C ILE A 155 -14.86 11.31 10.81
N GLU A 156 -15.25 11.64 12.04
CA GLU A 156 -14.77 12.85 12.74
C GLU A 156 -13.49 12.57 13.53
N ASN A 157 -13.32 11.33 13.98
CA ASN A 157 -12.14 10.89 14.71
C ASN A 157 -11.45 9.73 13.98
N VAL A 158 -10.18 9.94 13.59
CA VAL A 158 -9.37 8.92 12.91
C VAL A 158 -9.29 7.60 13.70
N GLU A 159 -9.34 7.66 15.03
CA GLU A 159 -9.19 6.49 15.89
C GLU A 159 -10.38 5.53 15.88
N GLU A 160 -11.53 5.93 15.34
CA GLU A 160 -12.65 5.03 15.08
C GLU A 160 -12.26 3.87 14.14
N VAL A 161 -11.31 4.14 13.23
CA VAL A 161 -10.79 3.15 12.27
C VAL A 161 -9.39 2.68 12.66
N THR A 162 -8.56 3.56 13.22
CA THR A 162 -7.13 3.28 13.43
C THR A 162 -6.76 2.89 14.86
N GLY A 163 -7.65 3.07 15.84
CA GLY A 163 -7.31 2.95 17.26
C GLY A 163 -6.90 1.54 17.70
N ALA A 164 -7.35 0.50 17.00
CA ALA A 164 -6.98 -0.89 17.28
C ALA A 164 -5.69 -1.34 16.56
N LEU A 165 -5.08 -0.49 15.73
CA LEU A 165 -3.89 -0.84 14.96
C LEU A 165 -2.64 -0.82 15.85
N GLY A 166 -1.75 -1.78 15.60
CA GLY A 166 -0.43 -1.85 16.21
C GLY A 166 0.48 -0.70 15.77
N PRO A 167 1.69 -0.60 16.37
CA PRO A 167 2.64 0.46 16.05
C PRO A 167 3.04 0.49 14.57
N GLU A 168 3.39 1.68 14.09
CA GLU A 168 3.99 1.87 12.76
C GLU A 168 5.41 1.28 12.74
N PRO A 169 5.69 0.29 11.88
CA PRO A 169 6.95 -0.46 11.94
C PRO A 169 8.18 0.37 11.58
N LEU A 170 8.01 1.47 10.84
CA LEU A 170 9.09 2.37 10.45
C LEU A 170 9.20 3.62 11.34
N SER A 171 8.31 3.80 12.32
CA SER A 171 8.43 4.87 13.30
C SER A 171 9.62 4.65 14.23
N ASP A 172 10.23 5.73 14.70
CA ASP A 172 11.28 5.68 15.73
C ASP A 172 10.72 5.26 17.10
N GLU A 173 9.41 5.45 17.30
CA GLU A 173 8.70 4.96 18.49
C GLU A 173 8.57 3.44 18.50
N PHE A 174 8.72 2.75 17.36
CA PHE A 174 8.68 1.29 17.31
C PHE A 174 10.06 0.70 17.61
N THR A 175 10.48 0.83 18.85
CA THR A 175 11.79 0.35 19.33
C THR A 175 11.83 -1.18 19.49
N LEU A 176 13.04 -1.73 19.58
CA LEU A 176 13.25 -3.14 19.88
C LEU A 176 12.60 -3.58 21.20
N ASP A 177 12.65 -2.73 22.23
CA ASP A 177 12.05 -3.05 23.54
C ASP A 177 10.53 -3.12 23.46
N ILE A 178 9.91 -2.21 22.70
CA ILE A 178 8.47 -2.25 22.41
C ILE A 178 8.12 -3.51 21.62
N PHE A 179 8.93 -3.88 20.62
CA PHE A 179 8.71 -5.12 19.87
C PHE A 179 8.82 -6.37 20.76
N ARG A 180 9.87 -6.47 21.59
CA ARG A 180 10.08 -7.56 22.56
C ARG A 180 8.91 -7.67 23.54
N ALA A 181 8.49 -6.55 24.13
CA ALA A 181 7.39 -6.50 25.09
C ALA A 181 6.04 -6.90 24.46
N ARG A 182 5.85 -6.63 23.17
CA ARG A 182 4.65 -7.05 22.43
C ARG A 182 4.70 -8.52 22.06
N LEU A 183 5.87 -9.03 21.65
CA LEU A 183 6.05 -10.41 21.23
C LEU A 183 5.94 -11.40 22.40
N SER A 184 6.49 -11.05 23.58
CA SER A 184 6.47 -11.92 24.77
C SER A 184 5.07 -12.26 25.28
N LYS A 185 4.07 -11.45 24.94
CA LYS A 185 2.65 -11.65 25.29
C LYS A 185 1.88 -12.52 24.29
N ARG A 186 2.55 -13.03 23.25
CA ARG A 186 1.90 -13.71 22.13
C ARG A 186 2.39 -15.15 22.02
N LYS A 187 1.49 -16.01 21.56
CA LYS A 187 1.75 -17.43 21.27
C LYS A 187 1.33 -17.74 19.85
N GLY A 188 1.86 -18.83 19.31
CA GLY A 188 1.49 -19.34 17.99
C GLY A 188 2.53 -19.02 16.93
N THR A 189 2.23 -19.33 15.68
CA THR A 189 3.20 -19.22 14.59
C THR A 189 3.53 -17.77 14.26
N ILE A 190 4.80 -17.49 13.97
CA ILE A 190 5.32 -16.13 13.82
C ILE A 190 4.71 -15.42 12.62
N LYS A 191 4.52 -16.09 11.48
CA LYS A 191 3.99 -15.45 10.28
C LYS A 191 2.56 -14.89 10.49
N PRO A 192 1.57 -15.67 10.97
CA PRO A 192 0.25 -15.11 11.26
C PRO A 192 0.27 -13.95 12.26
N LEU A 193 1.20 -13.96 13.22
CA LEU A 193 1.37 -12.85 14.14
C LEU A 193 1.84 -11.57 13.44
N LEU A 194 2.80 -11.66 12.51
CA LEU A 194 3.24 -10.52 11.69
C LEU A 194 2.13 -9.96 10.78
N LEU A 195 1.20 -10.81 10.35
CA LEU A 195 0.05 -10.38 9.55
C LEU A 195 -1.05 -9.72 10.39
N ASN A 196 -1.03 -9.89 11.70
CA ASN A 196 -2.00 -9.27 12.61
C ASN A 196 -1.73 -7.76 12.72
N GLN A 197 -2.63 -6.96 12.14
CA GLN A 197 -2.48 -5.50 12.12
C GLN A 197 -2.54 -4.86 13.51
N ALA A 198 -3.14 -5.54 14.51
CA ALA A 198 -3.11 -5.10 15.91
C ALA A 198 -1.78 -5.43 16.60
N PHE A 199 -0.95 -6.34 16.04
CA PHE A 199 0.39 -6.65 16.54
C PHE A 199 1.42 -5.69 15.95
N VAL A 200 1.51 -5.60 14.63
CA VAL A 200 2.33 -4.62 13.89
C VAL A 200 1.56 -4.16 12.66
N ALA A 201 1.45 -2.85 12.49
CA ALA A 201 0.67 -2.28 11.41
C ALA A 201 1.41 -2.39 10.07
N GLY A 202 0.66 -2.47 8.95
CA GLY A 202 1.24 -2.25 7.62
C GLY A 202 1.96 -3.45 7.01
N VAL A 203 2.44 -4.40 7.81
CA VAL A 203 3.03 -5.65 7.31
C VAL A 203 1.94 -6.53 6.70
N GLY A 204 2.12 -6.99 5.46
CA GLY A 204 1.27 -7.99 4.83
C GLY A 204 2.08 -9.22 4.43
N ASN A 205 1.61 -9.93 3.42
CA ASN A 205 2.11 -11.24 3.09
C ASN A 205 3.43 -11.22 2.30
N ILE A 206 3.68 -10.17 1.50
CA ILE A 206 4.99 -9.99 0.86
C ILE A 206 6.02 -9.73 1.95
N TYR A 207 5.82 -8.63 2.70
CA TYR A 207 6.87 -8.16 3.59
C TYR A 207 7.01 -9.06 4.81
N ALA A 208 6.00 -9.84 5.22
CA ALA A 208 6.19 -10.90 6.21
C ALA A 208 7.13 -12.02 5.72
N ASP A 209 6.94 -12.52 4.48
CA ASP A 209 7.80 -13.57 3.91
C ASP A 209 9.24 -13.07 3.78
N GLU A 210 9.41 -11.85 3.24
CA GLU A 210 10.73 -11.23 3.07
C GLU A 210 11.42 -10.95 4.41
N SER A 211 10.69 -10.45 5.42
CA SER A 211 11.25 -10.20 6.76
C SER A 211 11.73 -11.48 7.42
N LEU A 212 10.93 -12.56 7.32
CA LEU A 212 11.29 -13.86 7.91
C LEU A 212 12.49 -14.49 7.20
N HIS A 213 12.61 -14.31 5.88
CA HIS A 213 13.78 -14.76 5.13
C HIS A 213 15.04 -13.99 5.53
N ILE A 214 14.97 -12.66 5.58
CA ILE A 214 16.09 -11.80 6.01
C ILE A 214 16.51 -12.13 7.45
N ALA A 215 15.55 -12.42 8.33
CA ALA A 215 15.83 -12.80 9.71
C ALA A 215 16.25 -14.25 9.90
N HIS A 216 16.27 -15.07 8.83
CA HIS A 216 16.58 -16.50 8.89
C HIS A 216 15.63 -17.33 9.78
N ILE A 217 14.36 -16.90 9.91
CA ILE A 217 13.36 -17.56 10.76
C ILE A 217 12.36 -18.31 9.89
N LEU A 218 12.12 -19.59 10.19
CA LEU A 218 11.11 -20.37 9.49
C LEU A 218 9.69 -19.84 9.78
N PRO A 219 8.82 -19.62 8.76
CA PRO A 219 7.51 -18.98 8.97
C PRO A 219 6.55 -19.73 9.92
N THR A 220 6.78 -21.03 10.13
CA THR A 220 6.01 -21.90 11.02
C THR A 220 6.57 -21.96 12.43
N ARG A 221 7.72 -21.32 12.73
CA ARG A 221 8.26 -21.22 14.08
C ARG A 221 7.25 -20.55 15.01
N LYS A 222 7.21 -21.03 16.25
CA LYS A 222 6.40 -20.41 17.29
C LYS A 222 7.05 -19.10 17.75
N ALA A 223 6.27 -18.03 17.88
CA ALA A 223 6.75 -16.72 18.32
C ALA A 223 7.45 -16.81 19.68
N GLU A 224 6.92 -17.61 20.60
CA GLU A 224 7.49 -17.86 21.93
C GLU A 224 8.77 -18.70 21.93
N SER A 225 9.15 -19.29 20.79
CA SER A 225 10.39 -20.07 20.63
C SER A 225 11.56 -19.27 20.07
N LEU A 226 11.35 -17.98 19.78
CA LEU A 226 12.40 -17.12 19.26
C LEU A 226 13.34 -16.68 20.40
N THR A 227 14.63 -16.84 20.16
CA THR A 227 15.69 -16.34 21.06
C THR A 227 15.77 -14.82 21.03
N PRO A 228 16.36 -14.16 22.04
CA PRO A 228 16.49 -12.70 22.06
C PRO A 228 17.20 -12.10 20.84
N SER A 229 18.17 -12.82 20.26
CA SER A 229 18.87 -12.43 19.03
C SER A 229 18.00 -12.59 17.79
N GLU A 230 17.23 -13.67 17.67
CA GLU A 230 16.25 -13.83 16.59
C GLU A 230 15.15 -12.76 16.63
N VAL A 231 14.70 -12.37 17.83
CA VAL A 231 13.72 -11.29 17.98
C VAL A 231 14.26 -9.95 17.49
N GLU A 232 15.53 -9.66 17.81
CA GLU A 232 16.21 -8.45 17.31
C GLU A 232 16.42 -8.49 15.80
N ALA A 233 16.90 -9.61 15.27
CA ALA A 233 17.05 -9.82 13.84
C ALA A 233 15.72 -9.65 13.10
N LEU A 234 14.62 -10.17 13.64
CA LEU A 234 13.28 -10.03 13.06
C LEU A 234 12.80 -8.57 13.06
N TRP A 235 12.99 -7.85 14.17
CA TRP A 235 12.64 -6.43 14.25
C TRP A 235 13.37 -5.60 13.18
N GLN A 236 14.68 -5.81 13.05
CA GLN A 236 15.49 -5.16 12.01
C GLN A 236 15.05 -5.57 10.60
N ALA A 237 14.80 -6.86 10.38
CA ALA A 237 14.39 -7.40 9.09
C ALA A 237 13.05 -6.84 8.61
N ILE A 238 12.07 -6.63 9.52
CA ILE A 238 10.79 -5.98 9.20
C ILE A 238 11.02 -4.57 8.67
N ARG A 239 11.84 -3.78 9.38
CA ARG A 239 12.17 -2.42 8.97
C ARG A 239 12.90 -2.41 7.62
N GLN A 240 13.88 -3.30 7.45
CA GLN A 240 14.67 -3.41 6.22
C GLN A 240 13.80 -3.81 5.02
N ALA A 241 12.94 -4.82 5.17
CA ALA A 241 12.05 -5.29 4.09
C ALA A 241 11.09 -4.18 3.63
N LEU A 242 10.49 -3.47 4.58
CA LEU A 242 9.57 -2.36 4.28
C LEU A 242 10.30 -1.15 3.68
N ALA A 243 11.48 -0.79 4.20
CA ALA A 243 12.29 0.30 3.66
C ALA A 243 12.71 0.02 2.21
N ARG A 244 13.11 -1.21 1.90
CA ARG A 244 13.39 -1.65 0.52
C ARG A 244 12.16 -1.55 -0.38
N GLY A 245 11.00 -1.94 0.13
CA GLY A 245 9.73 -1.78 -0.58
C GLY A 245 9.45 -0.32 -0.91
N LEU A 246 9.71 0.59 0.04
CA LEU A 246 9.51 2.04 -0.14
C LEU A 246 10.48 2.66 -1.14
N GLU A 247 11.77 2.32 -1.05
CA GLU A 247 12.81 2.78 -1.97
C GLU A 247 12.47 2.43 -3.43
N ARG A 248 11.83 1.28 -3.62
CA ARG A 248 11.42 0.77 -4.94
C ARG A 248 9.96 1.03 -5.30
N GLU A 249 9.30 1.92 -4.55
CA GLU A 249 7.93 2.38 -4.81
C GLU A 249 6.88 1.25 -4.84
N GLY A 250 7.12 0.19 -4.06
CA GLY A 250 6.24 -0.96 -3.88
C GLY A 250 6.35 -2.04 -4.97
N ALA A 251 5.65 -3.16 -4.73
CA ALA A 251 5.70 -4.35 -5.58
C ALA A 251 4.48 -4.45 -6.50
N SER A 252 4.68 -4.25 -7.80
CA SER A 252 3.63 -4.39 -8.84
C SER A 252 3.46 -5.84 -9.31
N VAL A 253 3.36 -6.79 -8.37
CA VAL A 253 3.21 -8.23 -8.68
C VAL A 253 1.89 -8.53 -9.41
N ASN A 254 0.83 -7.77 -9.11
CA ASN A 254 -0.49 -7.95 -9.72
C ASN A 254 -1.07 -6.58 -10.17
N TRP A 255 -2.05 -6.08 -9.41
CA TRP A 255 -2.89 -4.93 -9.75
C TRP A 255 -2.36 -3.58 -9.28
N TYR A 256 -1.46 -3.59 -8.29
CA TYR A 256 -0.87 -2.36 -7.79
C TYR A 256 -0.16 -1.59 -8.91
N ARG A 257 -0.46 -0.29 -9.00
CA ARG A 257 0.18 0.71 -9.83
C ARG A 257 0.35 1.98 -9.00
N LYS A 258 1.38 2.75 -9.33
CA LYS A 258 1.58 4.10 -8.79
C LYS A 258 0.44 5.03 -9.26
N PRO A 259 0.26 6.20 -8.63
CA PRO A 259 -0.79 7.15 -9.03
C PRO A 259 -0.70 7.61 -10.49
N ASP A 260 0.49 7.64 -11.08
CA ASP A 260 0.74 7.95 -12.50
C ASP A 260 0.44 6.78 -13.46
N GLY A 261 -0.01 5.63 -12.93
CA GLY A 261 -0.31 4.42 -13.69
C GLY A 261 0.88 3.49 -13.96
N SER A 262 2.11 3.92 -13.66
CA SER A 262 3.30 3.10 -13.84
C SER A 262 3.47 2.05 -12.72
N LYS A 263 4.44 1.13 -12.89
CA LYS A 263 4.72 0.04 -11.94
C LYS A 263 5.75 0.47 -10.90
N GLY A 264 5.63 -0.03 -9.68
CA GLY A 264 6.76 -0.10 -8.75
C GLY A 264 7.74 -1.21 -9.15
N SER A 265 8.93 -1.23 -8.56
CA SER A 265 10.01 -2.16 -8.92
C SER A 265 10.42 -3.12 -7.79
N ALA A 266 9.73 -3.10 -6.64
CA ALA A 266 10.14 -3.89 -5.48
C ALA A 266 10.13 -5.41 -5.76
N GLN A 267 9.23 -5.88 -6.64
CA GLN A 267 9.12 -7.29 -7.03
C GLN A 267 10.42 -7.89 -7.61
N GLU A 268 11.27 -7.06 -8.22
CA GLU A 268 12.52 -7.49 -8.85
C GLU A 268 13.58 -7.87 -7.81
N SER A 269 13.45 -7.31 -6.60
CA SER A 269 14.37 -7.47 -5.48
C SER A 269 13.90 -8.45 -4.40
N LEU A 270 12.74 -9.10 -4.58
CA LEU A 270 12.22 -10.05 -3.60
C LEU A 270 13.11 -11.30 -3.54
N PHE A 271 13.40 -11.74 -2.32
CA PHE A 271 14.23 -12.92 -2.06
C PHE A 271 13.45 -14.22 -2.15
N VAL A 272 12.21 -14.24 -1.62
CA VAL A 272 11.42 -15.47 -1.51
C VAL A 272 10.02 -15.31 -2.05
N TYR A 273 9.37 -14.16 -1.85
CA TYR A 273 7.98 -13.97 -2.25
C TYR A 273 7.83 -14.06 -3.77
N GLY A 274 6.96 -14.97 -4.23
CA GLY A 274 6.76 -15.23 -5.66
C GLY A 274 7.94 -15.91 -6.36
N GLN A 275 8.97 -16.35 -5.63
CA GLN A 275 10.17 -16.99 -6.18
C GLN A 275 10.13 -18.54 -6.07
N THR A 276 8.95 -19.15 -5.85
CA THR A 276 8.83 -20.61 -5.73
C THR A 276 9.45 -21.33 -6.93
N GLY A 277 10.25 -22.37 -6.67
CA GLY A 277 10.95 -23.11 -7.72
C GLY A 277 12.26 -22.46 -8.18
N GLN A 278 12.58 -21.23 -7.75
CA GLN A 278 13.86 -20.58 -8.03
C GLN A 278 14.91 -20.95 -6.97
N VAL A 279 16.19 -20.92 -7.35
CA VAL A 279 17.31 -21.08 -6.41
C VAL A 279 17.37 -19.87 -5.49
N CYS A 280 17.54 -20.10 -4.19
CA CYS A 280 17.66 -19.05 -3.20
C CYS A 280 18.87 -18.16 -3.47
N ARG A 281 18.63 -16.85 -3.64
CA ARG A 281 19.68 -15.86 -3.91
C ARG A 281 20.65 -15.66 -2.75
N THR A 282 20.26 -16.05 -1.53
CA THR A 282 21.08 -15.90 -0.31
C THR A 282 22.07 -17.05 -0.15
N CYS A 283 21.59 -18.31 -0.12
CA CYS A 283 22.49 -19.45 0.11
C CYS A 283 22.94 -20.17 -1.16
N GLN A 284 22.26 -19.98 -2.29
CA GLN A 284 22.51 -20.66 -3.57
C GLN A 284 22.47 -22.20 -3.51
N GLN A 285 21.97 -22.78 -2.43
CA GLN A 285 22.01 -24.23 -2.15
C GLN A 285 20.64 -24.90 -2.15
N ALA A 286 19.56 -24.13 -1.99
CA ALA A 286 18.21 -24.66 -1.91
C ALA A 286 17.26 -23.90 -2.83
N VAL A 287 16.17 -24.58 -3.19
CA VAL A 287 15.07 -24.01 -3.97
C VAL A 287 14.05 -23.38 -3.00
N ILE A 288 13.47 -22.25 -3.40
CA ILE A 288 12.41 -21.61 -2.63
C ILE A 288 11.14 -22.46 -2.68
N GLU A 289 10.63 -22.77 -1.50
CA GLU A 289 9.42 -23.56 -1.30
C GLU A 289 8.21 -22.67 -1.03
N LYS A 290 7.02 -23.24 -1.23
CA LYS A 290 5.75 -22.59 -0.91
C LYS A 290 4.86 -23.51 -0.11
N ILE A 291 4.45 -23.05 1.06
CA ILE A 291 3.49 -23.73 1.94
C ILE A 291 2.30 -22.81 2.25
N VAL A 292 1.30 -23.34 2.94
CA VAL A 292 0.17 -22.57 3.47
C VAL A 292 0.34 -22.42 4.97
N VAL A 293 0.41 -21.17 5.46
CA VAL A 293 0.46 -20.85 6.89
C VAL A 293 -0.64 -19.85 7.19
N GLY A 294 -1.57 -20.20 8.09
CA GLY A 294 -2.70 -19.33 8.44
C GLY A 294 -3.56 -18.92 7.24
N GLN A 295 -3.85 -19.87 6.34
CA GLN A 295 -4.60 -19.65 5.08
C GLN A 295 -3.91 -18.72 4.06
N ARG A 296 -2.61 -18.45 4.22
CA ARG A 296 -1.84 -17.61 3.30
C ARG A 296 -0.70 -18.39 2.66
N GLY A 297 -0.56 -18.24 1.34
CA GLY A 297 0.61 -18.72 0.61
C GLY A 297 1.88 -18.07 1.17
N THR A 298 2.85 -18.91 1.51
CA THR A 298 4.03 -18.56 2.29
C THR A 298 5.27 -19.10 1.60
N HIS A 299 6.19 -18.22 1.26
CA HIS A 299 7.39 -18.53 0.52
C HIS A 299 8.59 -18.46 1.47
N PHE A 300 9.48 -19.44 1.39
CA PHE A 300 10.64 -19.52 2.28
C PHE A 300 11.76 -20.35 1.67
N CYS A 301 12.98 -20.16 2.16
CA CYS A 301 14.11 -21.02 1.84
C CYS A 301 14.33 -22.05 2.96
N PRO A 302 14.23 -23.37 2.70
CA PRO A 302 14.39 -24.41 3.72
C PRO A 302 15.82 -24.50 4.28
N ASN A 303 16.80 -23.99 3.54
CA ASN A 303 18.19 -23.93 4.00
C ASN A 303 18.46 -22.71 4.89
N CYS A 304 18.03 -21.52 4.45
CA CYS A 304 18.31 -20.28 5.17
C CYS A 304 17.49 -20.12 6.44
N GLN A 305 16.27 -20.67 6.48
CA GLN A 305 15.31 -20.40 7.56
C GLN A 305 15.10 -21.64 8.43
N LYS A 306 15.22 -21.49 9.75
CA LYS A 306 15.11 -22.58 10.74
C LYS A 306 14.03 -22.33 11.77
#